data_AF-A0A3N4K222-F1
#
_entry.id   AF-A0A3N4K222-F1
#
_cell.length_a   1.000
_cell.length_b   1.000
_cell.length_c   1.000
_cell.angle_alpha   90.00
_cell.angle_beta   90.00
_cell.angle_gamma   90.00
#
_symmetry.space_group_name_H-M   'P 1'
#
loop_
_entity.id
_entity.type
_entity.pdbx_description
1 polymer ?
#
loop_
_entity_poly.entity_id
_entity_poly.type
_entity_poly.pdbx_seq_one_letter_code
_entity_poly.pdbx_strand_id
1 'polypeptide(L)'
;MFPEGCDESIALRDLSQKDEEHWQMPFPEIAKELNITATRSTLEQVFHSQHQIFRRKPAHKPSLSPEQMEARLAFAHMALQIAINTVVFTDEMWVEFNSLR
;
A
#
# COMPACT_ATOMS: atom_id res chain seq x y z
N MET A 1 -6.49 1.68 -25.23
CA MET A 1 -5.22 1.53 -24.47
C MET A 1 -4.60 2.91 -24.41
N PHE A 2 -4.33 3.43 -23.21
CA PHE A 2 -3.69 4.75 -23.07
C PHE A 2 -2.20 4.63 -23.42
N PRO A 3 -1.69 5.45 -24.35
CA PRO A 3 -0.25 5.56 -24.56
C PRO A 3 0.45 5.95 -23.25
N GLU A 4 1.66 5.46 -23.06
CA GLU A 4 2.46 5.86 -21.90
C GLU A 4 2.74 7.37 -21.96
N GLY A 5 2.46 8.06 -20.85
CA GLY A 5 2.66 9.51 -20.74
C GLY A 5 1.59 10.37 -21.40
N CYS A 6 0.45 9.83 -21.82
CA CYS A 6 -0.68 10.67 -22.26
C CYS A 6 -1.29 11.45 -21.07
N ASP A 7 -1.96 12.56 -21.38
CA ASP A 7 -2.52 13.48 -20.38
C ASP A 7 -3.48 12.76 -19.41
N GLU A 8 -4.31 11.84 -19.91
CA GLU A 8 -5.22 11.05 -19.09
C GLU A 8 -4.50 10.10 -18.15
N SER A 9 -3.40 9.49 -18.62
CA SER A 9 -2.57 8.59 -17.82
C SER A 9 -1.89 9.36 -16.68
N ILE A 10 -1.39 10.56 -16.97
CA ILE A 10 -0.79 11.47 -15.99
C ILE A 10 -1.85 11.96 -15.00
N ALA A 11 -3.02 12.36 -15.47
CA ALA A 11 -4.12 12.81 -14.61
C ALA A 11 -4.58 11.71 -13.64
N LEU A 12 -4.70 10.46 -14.13
CA LEU A 12 -5.01 9.29 -13.30
C LEU A 12 -3.96 9.07 -12.19
N ARG A 13 -2.67 9.16 -12.54
CA ARG A 13 -1.56 9.07 -11.58
C ARG A 13 -1.67 10.15 -10.52
N ASP A 14 -1.77 11.41 -10.95
CA ASP A 14 -1.70 12.57 -10.07
C ASP A 14 -2.91 12.62 -9.12
N LEU A 15 -4.12 12.36 -9.63
CA LEU A 15 -5.30 12.31 -8.79
C LEU A 15 -5.21 11.19 -7.74
N SER A 16 -4.70 10.02 -8.13
CA SER A 16 -4.57 8.88 -7.20
C SER A 16 -3.64 9.12 -6.02
N GLN A 17 -2.75 10.12 -6.11
CA GLN A 17 -1.75 10.45 -5.09
C GLN A 17 -2.03 11.78 -4.37
N LYS A 18 -3.11 12.49 -4.74
CA LYS A 18 -3.41 13.85 -4.30
C LYS A 18 -3.52 14.01 -2.78
N ASP A 19 -4.32 13.15 -2.13
CA ASP A 19 -4.56 13.19 -0.69
C ASP A 19 -5.01 11.82 -0.16
N GLU A 20 -5.20 11.71 1.16
CA GLU A 20 -5.53 10.46 1.85
C GLU A 20 -6.86 9.83 1.37
N GLU A 21 -7.84 10.64 0.96
CA GLU A 21 -9.10 10.15 0.40
C GLU A 21 -8.85 9.41 -0.92
N HIS A 22 -8.09 10.03 -1.81
CA HIS A 22 -7.77 9.45 -3.12
C HIS A 22 -6.81 8.25 -3.00
N TRP A 23 -5.96 8.21 -1.97
CA TRP A 23 -5.13 7.03 -1.68
C TRP A 23 -5.99 5.79 -1.42
N GLN A 24 -7.17 5.95 -0.82
CA GLN A 24 -8.09 4.84 -0.54
C GLN A 24 -9.13 4.59 -1.65
N MET A 25 -9.37 5.57 -2.52
CA MET A 25 -10.41 5.51 -3.56
C MET A 25 -10.13 4.49 -4.68
N PRO A 26 -11.01 3.51 -4.97
CA PRO A 26 -10.80 2.53 -6.05
C PRO A 26 -10.46 3.16 -7.40
N PHE A 27 -9.57 2.54 -8.19
CA PHE A 27 -9.18 3.07 -9.52
C PHE A 27 -10.37 3.43 -10.44
N PRO A 28 -11.47 2.65 -10.49
CA PRO A 28 -12.65 3.04 -11.27
C PRO A 28 -13.31 4.34 -10.80
N GLU A 29 -13.32 4.63 -9.49
CA GLU A 29 -13.88 5.87 -8.96
C GLU A 29 -12.97 7.07 -9.27
N ILE A 30 -11.64 6.89 -9.24
CA ILE A 30 -10.68 7.92 -9.68
C ILE A 30 -10.91 8.27 -11.16
N ALA A 31 -11.07 7.25 -12.01
CA ALA A 31 -11.34 7.47 -13.43
C ALA A 31 -12.68 8.21 -13.65
N LYS A 32 -13.69 7.86 -12.86
CA LYS A 32 -15.01 8.50 -12.89
C LYS A 32 -14.95 9.97 -12.47
N GLU A 33 -14.17 10.31 -11.44
CA GLU A 33 -13.96 11.71 -11.02
C GLU A 33 -13.31 12.55 -12.12
N LEU A 34 -12.40 11.94 -12.89
CA LEU A 34 -11.78 12.57 -14.06
C LEU A 34 -12.64 12.50 -15.34
N ASN A 35 -13.85 11.95 -15.28
CA ASN A 35 -14.71 11.69 -16.44
C ASN A 35 -14.04 10.80 -17.52
N ILE A 36 -13.09 9.95 -17.13
CA ILE A 36 -12.39 9.03 -18.01
C ILE A 36 -13.16 7.71 -18.09
N THR A 37 -13.64 7.38 -19.28
CA THR A 37 -14.27 6.08 -19.54
C THR A 37 -13.22 5.05 -19.93
N ALA A 38 -12.89 4.14 -19.03
CA ALA A 38 -11.93 3.06 -19.28
C ALA A 38 -12.37 1.76 -18.62
N THR A 39 -12.03 0.63 -19.23
CA THR A 39 -12.24 -0.68 -18.61
C THR A 39 -11.31 -0.83 -17.40
N ARG A 40 -11.73 -1.63 -16.42
CA ARG A 40 -10.89 -1.95 -15.25
C ARG A 40 -9.51 -2.47 -15.64
N SER A 41 -9.42 -3.35 -16.64
CA SER A 41 -8.15 -3.88 -17.15
C SER A 41 -7.23 -2.78 -17.71
N THR A 42 -7.81 -1.78 -18.38
CA THR A 42 -7.05 -0.62 -18.89
C THR A 42 -6.53 0.24 -17.74
N LEU A 43 -7.35 0.49 -16.72
CA LEU A 43 -6.93 1.23 -15.53
C LEU A 43 -5.81 0.49 -14.79
N GLU A 44 -5.95 -0.83 -14.57
CA GLU A 44 -4.91 -1.64 -13.95
C GLU A 44 -3.61 -1.61 -14.76
N GLN A 45 -3.68 -1.62 -16.09
CA GLN A 45 -2.50 -1.47 -16.93
C GLN A 45 -1.82 -0.10 -16.75
N VAL A 46 -2.59 0.99 -16.75
CA VAL A 46 -2.07 2.35 -16.52
C VAL A 46 -1.42 2.44 -15.14
N PHE A 47 -2.14 2.10 -14.08
CA PHE A 47 -1.64 2.22 -12.71
C PHE A 47 -0.45 1.29 -12.44
N HIS A 48 -0.54 0.00 -12.78
CA HIS A 48 0.49 -0.97 -12.44
C HIS A 48 1.69 -0.90 -13.38
N SER A 49 1.45 -0.82 -14.70
CA SER A 49 2.51 -1.01 -15.69
C SER A 49 3.21 0.30 -16.04
N GLN A 50 2.47 1.41 -16.15
CA GLN A 50 3.05 2.71 -16.51
C GLN A 50 3.55 3.49 -15.28
N HIS A 51 2.79 3.46 -14.17
CA HIS A 51 3.09 4.28 -13.00
C HIS A 51 3.59 3.51 -11.76
N GLN A 52 3.60 2.18 -11.80
CA GLN A 52 4.00 1.32 -10.67
C GLN A 52 3.21 1.59 -9.38
N ILE A 53 1.95 2.02 -9.51
CA ILE A 53 1.05 2.31 -8.41
C ILE A 53 0.23 1.08 -8.11
N PHE A 54 0.49 0.46 -6.95
CA PHE A 54 -0.23 -0.71 -6.49
C PHE A 54 -1.09 -0.39 -5.27
N ARG A 55 -2.38 -0.73 -5.33
CA ARG A 55 -3.26 -0.71 -4.16
C ARG A 55 -3.17 -2.04 -3.43
N ARG A 56 -2.41 -2.06 -2.34
CA ARG A 56 -2.44 -3.19 -1.41
C ARG A 56 -3.65 -3.02 -0.49
N LYS A 57 -4.37 -4.10 -0.23
CA LYS A 57 -5.33 -4.10 0.88
C LYS A 57 -4.58 -3.67 2.13
N PRO A 58 -5.10 -2.70 2.91
CA PRO A 58 -4.49 -2.36 4.19
C PRO A 58 -4.30 -3.65 4.97
N ALA A 59 -3.06 -3.93 5.38
CA ALA A 59 -2.85 -4.98 6.37
C ALA A 59 -3.66 -4.56 7.60
N HIS A 60 -4.44 -5.49 8.18
CA HIS A 60 -5.10 -5.28 9.47
C HIS A 60 -4.02 -5.11 10.55
N LYS A 61 -3.47 -3.90 10.64
CA LYS A 61 -2.57 -3.51 11.71
C LYS A 61 -3.42 -3.09 12.90
N PRO A 62 -3.09 -3.53 14.12
CA PRO A 62 -3.77 -3.03 15.29
C PRO A 62 -3.54 -1.52 15.42
N SER A 63 -4.59 -0.79 15.81
CA SER A 63 -4.47 0.61 16.20
C SER A 63 -3.53 0.72 17.40
N LEU A 64 -2.65 1.71 17.38
CA LEU A 64 -1.71 1.96 18.47
C LEU A 64 -2.27 3.04 19.40
N SER A 65 -2.12 2.86 20.70
CA SER A 65 -2.24 3.96 21.65
C SER A 65 -1.04 4.92 21.51
N PRO A 66 -1.16 6.18 21.97
CA PRO A 66 -0.02 7.11 22.00
C PRO A 66 1.22 6.53 22.70
N GLU A 67 1.02 5.85 23.84
CA GLU A 67 2.10 5.18 24.57
C GLU A 67 2.78 4.08 23.73
N GLN A 68 2.01 3.29 22.99
CA GLN A 68 2.55 2.25 22.10
C GLN A 68 3.32 2.87 20.92
N MET A 69 2.90 4.04 20.43
CA MET A 69 3.65 4.77 19.40
C MET A 69 5.00 5.24 19.93
N GLU A 70 5.01 5.87 21.11
CA GLU A 70 6.25 6.33 21.75
C GLU A 70 7.21 5.16 22.05
N ALA A 71 6.69 4.07 22.63
CA ALA A 71 7.48 2.88 22.93
C ALA A 71 8.11 2.29 21.65
N ARG A 72 7.36 2.26 20.53
CA ARG A 72 7.87 1.78 19.24
C ARG A 72 8.94 2.71 18.67
N LEU A 73 8.80 4.02 18.80
CA LEU A 73 9.82 4.98 18.37
C LEU A 73 11.10 4.84 19.19
N ALA A 74 10.98 4.74 20.52
CA ALA A 74 12.11 4.50 21.41
C ALA A 74 12.83 3.18 21.07
N PHE A 75 12.08 2.10 20.85
CA PHE A 75 12.62 0.83 20.41
C PHE A 75 13.36 0.95 19.07
N ALA A 76 12.79 1.63 18.07
CA ALA A 76 13.43 1.81 16.77
C ALA A 76 14.76 2.56 16.88
N HIS A 77 14.81 3.64 17.67
CA HIS A 77 16.05 4.38 17.90
C HIS A 77 17.13 3.54 18.60
N MET A 78 16.75 2.73 19.60
CA MET A 78 17.65 1.80 20.27
C MET A 78 18.16 0.72 19.32
N ALA A 79 17.25 0.07 18.57
CA ALA A 79 17.58 -1.07 17.72
C ALA A 79 18.55 -0.71 16.58
N LEU A 80 18.47 0.53 16.06
CA LEU A 80 19.41 1.03 15.04
C LEU A 80 20.88 1.06 15.51
N GLN A 81 21.12 1.05 16.83
CA GLN A 81 22.46 1.08 17.42
C GLN A 81 23.01 -0.33 17.67
N ILE A 82 22.18 -1.37 17.56
CA ILE A 82 22.55 -2.75 17.85
C ILE A 82 23.00 -3.42 16.55
N ALA A 83 24.15 -4.09 16.60
CA ALA A 83 24.62 -4.88 15.47
C ALA A 83 23.71 -6.11 15.30
N ILE A 84 23.05 -6.24 14.15
CA ILE A 84 22.02 -7.28 13.94
C ILE A 84 22.55 -8.71 14.12
N ASN A 85 23.85 -8.93 13.86
CA ASN A 85 24.52 -10.22 14.03
C ASN A 85 24.70 -10.64 15.50
N THR A 86 24.36 -9.77 16.47
CA THR A 86 24.39 -10.11 17.90
C THR A 86 23.01 -10.49 18.44
N VAL A 87 21.97 -10.49 17.60
CA VAL A 87 20.58 -10.73 18.02
C VAL A 87 20.10 -12.08 17.50
N VAL A 88 19.60 -12.92 18.39
CA VAL A 88 18.87 -14.15 18.04
C VAL A 88 17.39 -13.89 18.27
N PHE A 89 16.60 -13.99 17.20
CA PHE A 89 15.15 -13.80 17.25
C PHE A 89 14.45 -15.12 17.52
N THR A 90 13.41 -15.08 18.36
CA THR A 90 12.53 -16.20 18.65
C THR A 90 11.09 -15.73 18.52
N ASP A 91 10.20 -16.58 18.03
CA ASP A 91 8.77 -16.31 17.93
C ASP A 91 8.00 -17.63 18.03
N GLU A 92 6.78 -17.59 18.54
CA GLU A 92 5.88 -18.74 18.53
C GLU A 92 4.84 -18.58 17.42
N MET A 93 4.60 -19.65 16.67
CA MET A 93 3.53 -19.68 15.67
C MET A 93 2.67 -20.92 15.81
N TRP A 94 1.37 -20.76 15.56
CA TRP A 94 0.45 -21.90 15.44
C TRP A 94 0.66 -22.59 14.10
N VAL A 95 0.84 -23.91 14.14
CA VAL A 95 0.85 -24.76 12.95
C VAL A 95 -0.46 -25.53 12.91
N GLU A 96 -1.34 -25.16 11.98
CA GLU A 96 -2.64 -25.79 11.83
C GLU A 96 -2.55 -27.04 10.94
N PHE A 97 -3.15 -28.14 11.40
CA PHE A 97 -3.34 -29.36 10.62
C PHE A 97 -4.82 -29.50 10.22
N ASN A 98 -5.09 -30.02 9.02
CA ASN A 98 -6.44 -30.20 8.45
C ASN A 98 -7.21 -28.89 8.14
N SER A 99 -6.54 -27.86 7.61
CA SER A 99 -7.26 -26.79 6.93
C SER A 99 -7.99 -27.39 5.73
N LEU A 100 -9.32 -27.48 5.77
CA LEU A 100 -10.13 -27.75 4.58
C LEU A 100 -9.86 -26.62 3.60
N ARG A 101 -9.03 -26.89 2.59
CA ARG A 101 -8.83 -25.99 1.45
C ARG A 101 -10.06 -25.98 0.56
#